data_AF-A0A2T3KL60-F1
#
_entry.id   AF-A0A2T3KL60-F1
#
_cell.length_a   1.000
_cell.length_b   1.000
_cell.length_c   1.000
_cell.angle_alpha   90.00
_cell.angle_beta   90.00
_cell.angle_gamma   90.00
#
_symmetry.space_group_name_H-M   'P 1'
#
loop_
_entity.id
_entity.type
_entity.pdbx_description
1 polymer ?
#
loop_
_entity_poly.entity_id
_entity_poly.type
_entity_poly.pdbx_seq_one_letter_code
_entity_poly.pdbx_strand_id
1 'polypeptide(L)'
;MKILLITVTIMSLLVGCEMARKQLGANLLGEQFIAANEQVNHCNLSGLNYFSHAANDNSNKIVQVSSLLAIGGHYATVGDMVNVDRIVDRLVAIDPDRDFDEERTLLIKDGKILAQVRVGNGFTATCR
;
A
#
# COMPACT_ATOMS: atom_id res chain seq x y z
N MET A 1 15.78 6.88 -17.48
CA MET A 1 16.07 5.44 -17.20
C MET A 1 16.64 5.30 -15.78
N LYS A 2 15.79 5.16 -14.74
CA LYS A 2 16.17 4.63 -13.39
C LYS A 2 15.07 4.59 -12.30
N ILE A 3 13.82 5.03 -12.53
CA ILE A 3 12.76 4.97 -11.48
C ILE A 3 11.81 3.77 -11.65
N LEU A 4 11.73 3.19 -12.85
CA LEU A 4 10.92 1.98 -13.15
C LEU A 4 11.30 0.76 -12.29
N LEU A 5 12.50 0.74 -11.69
CA LEU A 5 12.94 -0.34 -10.81
C LEU A 5 12.30 -0.26 -9.42
N ILE A 6 11.92 0.93 -8.95
CA ILE A 6 11.43 1.15 -7.57
C ILE A 6 9.98 0.68 -7.45
N THR A 7 9.14 0.93 -8.47
CA THR A 7 7.76 0.43 -8.51
C THR A 7 7.69 -1.09 -8.54
N VAL A 8 8.60 -1.76 -9.27
CA VAL A 8 8.65 -3.23 -9.35
C VAL A 8 9.23 -3.86 -8.07
N THR A 9 10.18 -3.20 -7.40
CA THR A 9 10.75 -3.72 -6.13
C THR A 9 9.82 -3.56 -4.93
N ILE A 10 8.99 -2.51 -4.89
CA ILE A 10 7.94 -2.39 -3.86
C ILE A 10 6.81 -3.42 -4.10
N MET A 11 6.44 -3.70 -5.35
CA MET A 11 5.46 -4.75 -5.68
C MET A 11 5.94 -6.15 -5.28
N SER A 12 7.21 -6.47 -5.48
CA SER A 12 7.77 -7.78 -5.09
C SER A 12 7.94 -7.90 -3.56
N LEU A 13 8.02 -6.79 -2.83
CA LEU A 13 7.89 -6.77 -1.37
C LEU A 13 6.47 -7.10 -0.89
N LEU A 14 5.44 -7.08 -1.73
CA LEU A 14 4.05 -7.33 -1.31
C LEU A 14 3.58 -8.77 -1.54
N VAL A 15 4.24 -9.56 -2.41
CA VAL A 15 3.72 -10.87 -2.84
C VAL A 15 4.73 -12.03 -2.86
N GLY A 16 5.97 -11.88 -2.35
CA GLY A 16 6.92 -13.00 -2.29
C GLY A 16 8.08 -12.88 -1.28
N CYS A 17 8.38 -14.01 -0.62
CA CYS A 17 9.54 -14.30 0.26
C CYS A 17 9.63 -13.54 1.61
N GLU A 18 9.09 -14.13 2.68
CA GLU A 18 8.94 -13.53 4.03
C GLU A 18 10.22 -12.98 4.69
N MET A 19 11.36 -13.68 4.58
CA MET A 19 12.58 -13.30 5.31
C MET A 19 13.34 -12.12 4.68
N ALA A 20 13.46 -12.08 3.35
CA ALA A 20 14.11 -10.96 2.64
C ALA A 20 13.23 -9.69 2.66
N ARG A 21 11.89 -9.86 2.71
CA ARG A 21 10.89 -8.78 2.90
C ARG A 21 11.12 -7.99 4.18
N LYS A 22 11.30 -8.68 5.31
CA LYS A 22 11.39 -8.03 6.63
C LYS A 22 12.63 -7.14 6.73
N GLN A 23 13.78 -7.58 6.21
CA GLN A 23 15.02 -6.79 6.29
C GLN A 23 15.05 -5.61 5.30
N LEU A 24 14.70 -5.82 4.03
CA LEU A 24 14.70 -4.72 3.05
C LEU A 24 13.56 -3.73 3.30
N GLY A 25 12.37 -4.24 3.65
CA GLY A 25 11.22 -3.42 4.05
C GLY A 25 11.49 -2.63 5.34
N ALA A 26 12.13 -3.22 6.36
CA ALA A 26 12.42 -2.51 7.60
C ALA A 26 13.46 -1.41 7.39
N ASN A 27 14.45 -1.64 6.53
CA ASN A 27 15.48 -0.65 6.23
C ASN A 27 14.97 0.54 5.42
N LEU A 28 13.98 0.33 4.54
CA LEU A 28 13.41 1.40 3.69
C LEU A 28 12.17 2.07 4.29
N LEU A 29 11.31 1.29 4.94
CA LEU A 29 9.98 1.73 5.41
C LEU A 29 9.89 1.79 6.95
N GLY A 30 10.82 1.16 7.65
CA GLY A 30 10.81 1.05 9.11
C GLY A 30 9.97 -0.12 9.62
N GLU A 31 10.31 -0.63 10.81
CA GLU A 31 9.58 -1.71 11.47
C GLU A 31 8.12 -1.34 11.78
N GLN A 32 7.86 -0.07 12.11
CA GLN A 32 6.51 0.43 12.38
C GLN A 32 5.61 0.30 11.15
N PHE A 33 6.13 0.55 9.95
CA PHE A 33 5.39 0.37 8.71
C PHE A 33 5.03 -1.10 8.48
N ILE A 34 5.98 -2.01 8.70
CA ILE A 34 5.74 -3.45 8.56
C ILE A 34 4.65 -3.91 9.53
N ALA A 35 4.75 -3.51 10.80
CA ALA A 35 3.78 -3.86 11.83
C ALA A 35 2.38 -3.30 11.51
N ALA A 36 2.28 -2.06 11.02
CA ALA A 36 1.02 -1.47 10.59
C ALA A 36 0.41 -2.22 9.40
N ASN A 37 1.24 -2.66 8.45
CA ASN A 37 0.78 -3.44 7.29
C ASN A 37 0.26 -4.82 7.69
N GLU A 38 0.96 -5.50 8.60
CA GLU A 38 0.51 -6.76 9.17
C GLU A 38 -0.85 -6.59 9.87
N GLN A 39 -1.01 -5.56 10.71
CA GLN A 39 -2.29 -5.26 11.37
C GLN A 39 -3.45 -5.12 10.38
N VAL A 40 -3.28 -4.33 9.31
CA VAL A 40 -4.31 -4.13 8.30
C VAL A 40 -4.66 -5.43 7.56
N ASN A 41 -3.69 -6.33 7.39
CA ASN A 41 -3.93 -7.66 6.80
C ASN A 41 -4.70 -8.61 7.71
N HIS A 42 -4.63 -8.41 9.03
CA HIS A 42 -5.41 -9.14 10.04
C HIS A 42 -6.77 -8.48 10.34
N CYS A 43 -7.27 -7.61 9.45
CA CYS A 43 -8.46 -6.78 9.68
C CYS A 43 -8.38 -5.86 10.91
N ASN A 44 -7.19 -5.64 11.46
CA ASN A 44 -6.97 -4.64 12.46
C ASN A 44 -6.66 -3.30 11.78
N LEU A 45 -7.65 -2.41 11.77
CA LEU A 45 -7.55 -1.10 11.13
C LEU A 45 -6.65 -0.11 11.89
N SER A 46 -6.08 -0.46 13.05
CA SER A 46 -5.14 0.43 13.76
C SER A 46 -3.93 0.82 12.91
N GLY A 47 -3.50 -0.05 11.99
CA GLY A 47 -2.43 0.26 11.06
C GLY A 47 -2.77 1.38 10.06
N LEU A 48 -4.06 1.61 9.76
CA LEU A 48 -4.48 2.72 8.91
C LEU A 48 -4.20 4.09 9.56
N ASN A 49 -4.22 4.19 10.89
CA ASN A 49 -3.88 5.43 11.58
C ASN A 49 -2.42 5.79 11.38
N TYR A 50 -1.53 4.80 11.51
CA TYR A 50 -0.12 4.96 11.20
C TYR A 50 0.08 5.40 9.75
N PHE A 51 -0.53 4.70 8.79
CA PHE A 51 -0.42 5.06 7.37
C PHE A 51 -0.98 6.44 7.08
N SER A 52 -2.09 6.83 7.70
CA SER A 52 -2.66 8.17 7.53
C SER A 52 -1.69 9.24 7.99
N HIS A 53 -1.05 9.06 9.15
CA HIS A 53 -0.03 9.98 9.62
C HIS A 53 1.18 10.02 8.68
N ALA A 54 1.72 8.85 8.33
CA ALA A 54 2.89 8.71 7.46
C ALA A 54 2.66 9.23 6.02
N ALA A 55 1.45 9.11 5.48
CA ALA A 55 1.07 9.66 4.18
C ALA A 55 1.00 11.20 4.17
N ASN A 56 0.79 11.81 5.33
CA ASN A 56 0.77 13.27 5.50
C ASN A 56 2.12 13.85 5.92
N ASP A 57 3.08 13.01 6.30
CA ASP A 57 4.46 13.41 6.57
C ASP A 57 5.27 13.46 5.25
N ASN A 58 5.87 14.61 4.96
CA ASN A 58 6.67 14.83 3.76
C ASN A 58 8.19 14.64 4.00
N SER A 59 8.59 14.22 5.21
CA SER A 59 9.99 13.99 5.57
C SER A 59 10.65 12.84 4.80
N ASN A 60 9.87 11.82 4.42
CA ASN A 60 10.35 10.66 3.67
C ASN A 60 9.36 10.27 2.57
N LYS A 61 9.68 10.67 1.33
CA LYS A 61 8.86 10.40 0.13
C LYS A 61 8.55 8.90 -0.07
N ILE A 62 9.48 8.01 0.27
CA ILE A 62 9.27 6.55 0.12
C ILE A 62 8.18 6.09 1.07
N VAL A 63 8.31 6.42 2.37
CA VAL A 63 7.32 6.06 3.40
C VAL A 63 5.96 6.70 3.10
N GLN A 64 5.96 7.95 2.65
CA GLN A 64 4.76 8.67 2.26
C GLN A 64 4.00 7.96 1.13
N VAL A 65 4.69 7.66 0.02
CA VAL A 65 4.12 6.97 -1.15
C VAL A 65 3.67 5.56 -0.78
N SER A 66 4.48 4.80 -0.04
CA SER A 66 4.11 3.45 0.40
C SER A 66 2.89 3.46 1.32
N SER A 67 2.74 4.47 2.18
CA SER A 67 1.56 4.62 3.05
C SER A 67 0.30 4.95 2.25
N LEU A 68 0.41 5.82 1.24
CA LEU A 68 -0.69 6.10 0.31
C LEU A 68 -1.11 4.84 -0.45
N LEU A 69 -0.17 4.05 -0.95
CA LEU A 69 -0.46 2.79 -1.64
C LEU A 69 -1.15 1.78 -0.69
N ALA A 70 -0.72 1.67 0.56
CA ALA A 70 -1.35 0.80 1.54
C ALA A 70 -2.81 1.22 1.84
N ILE A 71 -3.06 2.52 2.02
CA ILE A 71 -4.42 3.07 2.22
C ILE A 71 -5.28 2.84 0.96
N GLY A 72 -4.76 3.16 -0.22
CA GLY A 72 -5.48 2.98 -1.48
C GLY A 72 -5.84 1.51 -1.74
N GLY A 73 -4.91 0.59 -1.49
CA GLY A 73 -5.17 -0.85 -1.60
C GLY A 73 -6.26 -1.34 -0.63
N HIS A 74 -6.31 -0.77 0.58
CA HIS A 74 -7.42 -1.01 1.52
C HIS A 74 -8.76 -0.51 0.96
N TYR A 75 -8.83 0.74 0.48
CA TYR A 75 -10.06 1.28 -0.12
C TYR A 75 -10.52 0.48 -1.35
N ALA A 76 -9.58 0.07 -2.19
CA ALA A 76 -9.85 -0.80 -3.33
C ALA A 76 -10.43 -2.16 -2.89
N THR A 77 -9.95 -2.73 -1.78
CA THR A 77 -10.45 -3.99 -1.22
C THR A 77 -11.93 -3.86 -0.79
N VAL A 78 -12.31 -2.74 -0.18
CA VAL A 78 -13.68 -2.50 0.32
C VAL A 78 -14.61 -1.85 -0.71
N GLY A 79 -14.13 -1.60 -1.92
CA GLY A 79 -14.93 -1.02 -3.01
C GLY A 79 -15.15 0.50 -2.92
N ASP A 80 -14.38 1.22 -2.10
CA ASP A 80 -14.47 2.68 -1.97
C ASP A 80 -13.66 3.38 -3.06
N MET A 81 -14.24 3.47 -4.27
CA MET A 81 -13.55 4.04 -5.43
C MET A 81 -13.32 5.54 -5.32
N VAL A 82 -14.16 6.28 -4.58
CA VAL A 82 -13.98 7.72 -4.37
C VAL A 82 -12.69 7.98 -3.61
N ASN A 83 -12.42 7.20 -2.57
CA ASN A 83 -11.17 7.34 -1.83
C ASN A 83 -9.97 6.70 -2.56
N VAL A 84 -10.17 5.72 -3.44
CA VAL A 84 -9.10 5.28 -4.36
C VAL A 84 -8.68 6.44 -5.26
N ASP A 85 -9.62 7.13 -5.92
CA ASP A 85 -9.32 8.24 -6.83
C ASP A 85 -8.56 9.37 -6.11
N ARG A 86 -8.98 9.71 -4.88
CA ARG A 86 -8.26 10.69 -4.03
C ARG A 86 -6.83 10.27 -3.70
N ILE A 87 -6.57 8.98 -3.49
CA ILE A 87 -5.21 8.49 -3.24
C ILE A 87 -4.36 8.61 -4.51
N VAL A 88 -4.93 8.29 -5.68
CA VAL A 88 -4.25 8.42 -6.97
C VAL A 88 -3.88 9.89 -7.24
N ASP A 89 -4.81 10.83 -7.04
CA ASP A 89 -4.54 12.27 -7.18
C ASP A 89 -3.33 12.70 -6.34
N ARG A 90 -3.24 12.21 -5.10
CA ARG A 90 -2.11 12.49 -4.20
C ARG A 90 -0.81 11.87 -4.70
N LEU A 91 -0.84 10.66 -5.24
CA LEU A 91 0.33 9.99 -5.81
C LEU A 91 0.86 10.77 -7.01
N VAL A 92 -0.02 11.21 -7.92
CA VAL A 92 0.34 12.03 -9.09
C VAL A 92 0.86 13.41 -8.64
N ALA A 93 0.28 14.02 -7.61
CA ALA A 93 0.78 15.29 -7.08
C ALA A 93 2.19 15.19 -6.47
N ILE A 94 2.53 14.05 -5.87
CA ILE A 94 3.87 13.78 -5.29
C ILE A 94 4.90 13.46 -6.39
N ASP A 95 4.44 12.88 -7.50
CA ASP A 95 5.27 12.40 -8.59
C ASP A 95 4.53 12.56 -9.93
N PRO A 96 4.64 13.74 -10.57
CA PRO A 96 3.88 14.07 -11.79
C PRO A 96 4.19 13.21 -13.01
N ASP A 97 5.26 12.41 -12.95
CA ASP A 97 5.59 11.42 -13.99
C ASP A 97 4.65 10.20 -13.96
N ARG A 98 3.81 10.07 -12.92
CA ARG A 98 2.81 9.01 -12.79
C ARG A 98 1.55 9.37 -13.58
N ASP A 99 1.04 8.40 -14.33
CA ASP A 99 -0.26 8.50 -14.96
C ASP A 99 -1.38 8.09 -13.99
N PHE A 100 -2.46 8.87 -13.98
CA PHE A 100 -3.60 8.64 -13.09
C PHE A 100 -4.28 7.29 -13.37
N ASP A 101 -4.56 6.98 -14.64
CA ASP A 101 -5.31 5.78 -15.02
C ASP A 101 -4.49 4.52 -14.77
N GLU A 102 -3.17 4.58 -15.00
CA GLU A 102 -2.24 3.50 -14.68
C GLU A 102 -2.19 3.22 -13.18
N GLU A 103 -1.96 4.24 -12.34
CA GLU A 103 -1.88 4.10 -10.88
C GLU A 103 -3.21 3.62 -10.28
N ARG A 104 -4.33 4.15 -10.78
CA ARG A 104 -5.67 3.70 -10.38
C ARG A 104 -5.89 2.22 -10.69
N THR A 105 -5.49 1.78 -11.89
CA THR A 105 -5.60 0.38 -12.31
C THR A 105 -4.75 -0.53 -11.44
N LEU A 106 -3.52 -0.11 -11.12
CA LEU A 106 -2.61 -0.83 -10.21
C LEU A 106 -3.22 -0.99 -8.82
N LEU A 107 -3.71 0.10 -8.22
CA LEU A 107 -4.35 0.07 -6.90
C LEU A 107 -5.55 -0.87 -6.83
N ILE A 108 -6.40 -0.87 -7.86
CA ILE A 108 -7.55 -1.78 -7.95
C ILE A 108 -7.08 -3.24 -8.03
N LYS A 109 -6.06 -3.52 -8.85
CA LYS A 109 -5.49 -4.86 -8.98
C LYS A 109 -4.88 -5.34 -7.67
N ASP A 110 -4.12 -4.49 -6.99
CA ASP A 110 -3.48 -4.80 -5.72
C ASP A 110 -4.51 -5.01 -4.60
N GLY A 111 -5.56 -4.17 -4.56
CA GLY A 111 -6.69 -4.37 -3.65
C GLY A 111 -7.38 -5.72 -3.84
N LYS A 112 -7.56 -6.17 -5.08
CA LYS A 112 -8.10 -7.52 -5.36
C LYS A 112 -7.17 -8.63 -4.88
N ILE A 113 -5.87 -8.49 -5.07
CA ILE A 113 -4.88 -9.47 -4.58
C ILE A 113 -4.90 -9.51 -3.04
N LEU A 114 -4.90 -8.36 -2.37
CA LEU A 114 -4.99 -8.28 -0.91
C LEU A 114 -6.28 -8.92 -0.38
N ALA A 115 -7.42 -8.68 -1.04
CA ALA A 115 -8.68 -9.33 -0.71
C ALA A 115 -8.59 -10.86 -0.80
N GLN A 116 -7.98 -11.38 -1.87
CA GLN A 116 -7.78 -12.82 -2.08
C GLN A 116 -6.87 -13.43 -1.02
N VAL A 117 -5.75 -12.76 -0.68
CA VAL A 117 -4.83 -13.21 0.38
C VAL A 117 -5.54 -13.27 1.73
N ARG A 118 -6.37 -12.27 2.05
CA ARG A 118 -7.17 -12.25 3.28
C ARG A 118 -8.14 -13.43 3.35
N VAL A 119 -8.88 -13.67 2.27
CA VAL A 119 -9.79 -14.82 2.17
C VAL A 119 -9.04 -16.15 2.30
N GLY A 120 -7.90 -16.28 1.61
CA GLY A 120 -7.05 -17.48 1.69
C GLY A 120 -6.52 -17.77 3.09
N ASN A 121 -6.29 -16.73 3.90
CA ASN A 121 -5.87 -16.83 5.29
C ASN A 121 -7.04 -16.96 6.29
N GLY A 122 -8.26 -17.17 5.82
CA GLY A 122 -9.45 -17.40 6.66
C GLY A 122 -10.13 -16.11 7.15
N PHE A 123 -9.76 -14.94 6.66
CA PHE A 123 -10.46 -13.69 6.95
C PHE A 123 -11.66 -13.51 6.02
N THR A 124 -12.77 -12.98 6.53
CA THR A 124 -13.89 -12.57 5.68
C THR A 124 -13.45 -11.40 4.80
N ALA A 125 -13.81 -11.40 3.51
CA ALA A 125 -13.47 -10.33 2.55
C ALA A 125 -13.91 -8.93 3.01
N THR A 126 -14.86 -8.87 3.95
CA THR A 126 -15.23 -7.68 4.71
C THR A 126 -14.57 -7.75 6.09
N CYS A 127 -13.60 -6.88 6.34
CA CYS A 127 -13.27 -6.50 7.72
C CYS A 127 -14.49 -5.71 8.23
N ARG A 128 -15.29 -6.31 9.11
CA ARG A 128 -16.45 -5.63 9.73
C ARG A 128 -16.01 -4.66 10.80
#